data_AF-A0A661J7P5-F1
#
_entry.id   AF-A0A661J7P5-F1
#
_cell.length_a   1.000
_cell.length_b   1.000
_cell.length_c   1.000
_cell.angle_alpha   90.00
_cell.angle_beta   90.00
_cell.angle_gamma   90.00
#
_symmetry.space_group_name_H-M   'P 1'
#
loop_
_entity.id
_entity.type
_entity.pdbx_description
1 polymer ?
#
loop_
_entity_poly.entity_id
_entity_poly.type
_entity_poly.pdbx_seq_one_letter_code
_entity_poly.pdbx_strand_id
1 'polypeptide(L)'
;MDFLAHIFWSGIFFNRYKRLIWAIFFGVAPDIFSWGVFLVYRIFTPPSFFRPPVINDIPSWVFTLYGITHSLVVFSLVALIIYILKKGIPFFLFAWSIHIIIDIFTHSKFYLSTPFLWPISNWAFPGYSWANPRFMILNYSIIFFIYLWIFFRKER
;
A
#
# COMPACT_ATOMS: atom_id res chain seq x y z
N MET A 1 -2.05 -8.19 2.43
CA MET A 1 -1.57 -6.82 2.69
C MET A 1 -1.53 -6.61 4.18
N ASP A 2 -0.52 -5.91 4.68
CA ASP A 2 -0.45 -5.53 6.09
C ASP A 2 -0.50 -4.01 6.21
N PHE A 3 -1.72 -3.49 6.40
CA PHE A 3 -2.01 -2.05 6.41
C PHE A 3 -1.13 -1.28 7.41
N LEU A 4 -0.88 -1.87 8.58
CA LEU A 4 -0.07 -1.24 9.64
C LEU A 4 1.42 -1.14 9.25
N ALA A 5 1.99 -2.15 8.60
CA ALA A 5 3.35 -2.06 8.09
C ALA A 5 3.51 -0.90 7.11
N HIS A 6 2.53 -0.64 6.24
CA HIS A 6 2.59 0.51 5.32
C HIS A 6 2.57 1.86 6.04
N ILE A 7 1.79 2.00 7.13
CA ILE A 7 1.84 3.19 8.00
C ILE A 7 3.26 3.38 8.54
N PHE A 8 3.84 2.33 9.12
CA PHE A 8 5.15 2.39 9.75
C PHE A 8 6.27 2.63 8.76
N TRP A 9 6.27 1.94 7.61
CA TRP A 9 7.24 2.18 6.55
C TRP A 9 7.15 3.60 6.01
N SER A 10 5.94 4.12 5.79
CA SER A 10 5.76 5.53 5.40
C SER A 10 6.29 6.49 6.46
N GLY A 11 6.05 6.18 7.74
CA GLY A 11 6.60 6.90 8.88
C GLY A 11 8.13 6.94 8.88
N ILE A 12 8.77 5.80 8.61
CA ILE A 12 10.22 5.64 8.52
C ILE A 12 10.78 6.41 7.33
N PHE A 13 10.28 6.20 6.11
CA PHE A 13 10.84 6.83 4.90
C PHE A 13 10.68 8.35 4.91
N PHE A 14 9.61 8.86 5.51
CA PHE A 14 9.29 10.28 5.53
C PHE A 14 9.52 10.94 6.90
N ASN A 15 10.31 10.31 7.81
CA ASN A 15 10.46 10.76 9.20
C ASN A 15 10.95 12.22 9.37
N ARG A 16 11.65 12.79 8.39
CA ARG A 16 12.13 14.18 8.38
C ARG A 16 11.21 15.15 7.63
N TYR A 17 10.14 14.66 7.04
CA TYR A 17 9.25 15.46 6.22
C TYR A 17 8.25 16.22 7.08
N LYS A 18 8.18 17.55 6.91
CA LYS A 18 7.30 18.43 7.72
C LYS A 18 5.83 18.06 7.66
N ARG A 19 5.37 17.46 6.55
CA ARG A 19 3.98 17.05 6.32
C ARG A 19 3.85 15.52 6.40
N LEU A 20 4.41 14.92 7.44
CA LEU A 20 4.45 13.47 7.64
C LEU A 20 3.07 12.81 7.56
N ILE A 21 2.04 13.42 8.16
CA ILE A 21 0.67 12.88 8.14
C ILE A 21 0.18 12.66 6.71
N TRP A 22 0.50 13.59 5.79
CA TRP A 22 0.15 13.43 4.38
C TRP A 22 0.93 12.29 3.72
N ALA A 23 2.22 12.13 4.04
CA ALA A 23 2.99 11.00 3.53
C ALA A 23 2.42 9.66 4.03
N ILE A 24 2.06 9.56 5.32
CA ILE A 24 1.42 8.36 5.87
C ILE A 24 0.09 8.10 5.16
N PHE A 25 -0.76 9.12 5.02
CA PHE A 25 -2.05 8.99 4.33
C PHE A 25 -1.88 8.47 2.90
N PHE A 26 -1.01 9.08 2.09
CA PHE A 26 -0.76 8.64 0.71
C PHE A 26 -0.04 7.29 0.64
N GLY A 27 0.71 6.92 1.67
CA GLY A 27 1.35 5.63 1.80
C GLY A 27 0.42 4.48 2.19
N VAL A 28 -0.79 4.76 2.66
CA VAL A 28 -1.83 3.73 2.89
C VAL A 28 -3.09 3.92 2.04
N ALA A 29 -3.17 5.02 1.32
CA ALA A 29 -4.25 5.33 0.39
C ALA A 29 -4.56 4.17 -0.57
N PRO A 30 -3.58 3.40 -1.10
CA PRO A 30 -3.90 2.30 -2.01
C PRO A 30 -4.81 1.23 -1.41
N ASP A 31 -4.55 0.86 -0.16
CA ASP A 31 -5.35 -0.10 0.61
C ASP A 31 -6.71 0.49 0.98
N ILE A 32 -6.75 1.76 1.41
CA ILE A 32 -8.01 2.44 1.76
C ILE A 32 -8.96 2.48 0.56
N PHE A 33 -8.46 2.90 -0.60
CA PHE A 33 -9.29 3.10 -1.79
C PHE A 33 -9.62 1.81 -2.56
N SER A 34 -9.06 0.67 -2.14
CA SER A 34 -9.44 -0.64 -2.68
C SER A 34 -10.15 -1.47 -1.61
N TRP A 35 -9.39 -2.05 -0.69
CA TRP A 35 -9.87 -2.94 0.35
C TRP A 35 -10.66 -2.22 1.45
N GLY A 36 -10.35 -0.96 1.76
CA GLY A 36 -11.14 -0.15 2.68
C GLY A 36 -12.55 0.12 2.15
N VAL A 37 -12.67 0.45 0.86
CA VAL A 37 -13.98 0.58 0.17
C VAL A 37 -14.73 -0.76 0.20
N PHE A 38 -14.04 -1.88 -0.03
CA PHE A 38 -14.64 -3.21 0.09
C PHE A 38 -15.12 -3.53 1.51
N LEU A 39 -14.36 -3.15 2.54
CA LEU A 39 -14.79 -3.31 3.94
C LEU A 39 -16.09 -2.54 4.22
N VAL A 40 -16.18 -1.28 3.77
CA VAL A 40 -17.39 -0.46 3.90
C VAL A 40 -18.57 -1.11 3.17
N TYR A 41 -18.38 -1.57 1.93
CA TYR A 41 -19.41 -2.28 1.17
C TYR A 41 -19.95 -3.51 1.92
N ARG A 42 -19.06 -4.28 2.56
CA ARG A 42 -19.45 -5.48 3.31
C ARG A 42 -20.29 -5.18 4.54
N ILE A 43 -20.03 -4.07 5.24
CA ILE A 43 -20.83 -3.64 6.41
C ILE A 43 -22.32 -3.53 6.02
N PHE A 44 -22.62 -3.09 4.80
CA PHE A 44 -23.98 -2.91 4.31
C PHE A 44 -24.57 -4.14 3.60
N THR A 45 -23.84 -5.27 3.55
CA THR A 45 -24.27 -6.48 2.82
C THR A 45 -24.28 -7.76 3.70
N PRO A 46 -25.11 -7.86 4.76
CA PRO A 46 -25.23 -9.11 5.54
C PRO A 46 -25.77 -10.27 4.69
N PRO A 47 -25.31 -11.54 4.85
CA PRO A 47 -24.40 -12.04 5.89
C PRO A 47 -22.91 -11.96 5.50
N SER A 48 -22.58 -11.37 4.35
CA SER A 48 -21.21 -11.37 3.81
C SER A 48 -20.20 -10.72 4.75
N PHE A 49 -20.60 -9.78 5.61
CA PHE A 49 -19.74 -9.16 6.62
C PHE A 49 -19.17 -10.15 7.65
N PHE A 50 -19.99 -11.10 8.10
CA PHE A 50 -19.65 -11.99 9.23
C PHE A 50 -18.84 -13.22 8.83
N ARG A 51 -18.62 -13.44 7.53
CA ARG A 51 -17.86 -14.58 7.01
C ARG A 51 -16.53 -14.11 6.43
N PRO A 52 -15.43 -14.89 6.52
CA PRO A 52 -14.22 -14.56 5.79
C PRO A 52 -14.51 -14.43 4.28
N PRO A 53 -13.96 -13.41 3.59
CA PRO A 53 -14.19 -13.27 2.16
C PRO A 53 -13.54 -14.43 1.41
N VAL A 54 -14.33 -15.11 0.57
CA VAL A 54 -13.81 -16.07 -0.41
C VAL A 54 -13.47 -15.29 -1.68
N ILE A 55 -12.33 -15.56 -2.30
CA ILE A 55 -11.84 -14.81 -3.48
C ILE A 55 -12.90 -14.71 -4.58
N ASN A 56 -13.66 -15.79 -4.81
CA ASN A 56 -14.70 -15.86 -5.84
C ASN A 56 -15.93 -14.97 -5.54
N ASP A 57 -16.13 -14.58 -4.28
CA ASP A 57 -17.25 -13.73 -3.86
C ASP A 57 -16.88 -12.24 -3.86
N ILE A 58 -15.59 -11.91 -4.09
CA ILE A 58 -15.13 -10.54 -4.14
C ILE A 58 -15.60 -9.92 -5.47
N PRO A 59 -16.38 -8.83 -5.44
CA PRO A 59 -16.84 -8.18 -6.66
C PRO A 59 -15.67 -7.73 -7.54
N SER A 60 -15.83 -7.85 -8.86
CA SER A 60 -14.81 -7.48 -9.85
C SER A 60 -14.32 -6.03 -9.73
N TRP A 61 -15.20 -5.11 -9.32
CA TRP A 61 -14.85 -3.71 -9.10
C TRP A 61 -13.78 -3.52 -8.02
N VAL A 62 -13.67 -4.42 -7.03
CA VAL A 62 -12.62 -4.36 -6.01
C VAL A 62 -11.25 -4.57 -6.66
N PHE A 63 -11.16 -5.53 -7.58
CA PHE A 63 -9.93 -5.79 -8.34
C PHE A 63 -9.62 -4.65 -9.32
N THR A 64 -10.63 -4.00 -9.88
CA THR A 64 -10.42 -2.77 -10.66
C THR A 64 -9.85 -1.65 -9.81
N LEU A 65 -10.40 -1.40 -8.62
CA LEU A 65 -9.86 -0.42 -7.67
C LEU A 65 -8.44 -0.80 -7.26
N TYR A 66 -8.19 -2.08 -6.96
CA TYR A 66 -6.86 -2.58 -6.64
C TYR A 66 -5.86 -2.35 -7.78
N GLY A 67 -6.26 -2.59 -9.04
CA GLY A 67 -5.46 -2.28 -10.23
C GLY A 67 -5.15 -0.79 -10.37
N ILE A 68 -6.15 0.07 -10.15
CA ILE A 68 -5.99 1.53 -10.20
C ILE A 68 -5.03 2.01 -9.10
N THR A 69 -5.19 1.49 -7.88
CA THR A 69 -4.44 1.98 -6.72
C THR A 69 -3.06 1.36 -6.57
N HIS A 70 -2.82 0.17 -7.09
CA HIS A 70 -1.54 -0.55 -6.97
C HIS A 70 -0.72 -0.59 -8.26
N SER A 71 -0.99 0.35 -9.18
CA SER A 71 -0.26 0.47 -10.44
C SER A 71 0.74 1.63 -10.43
N LEU A 72 2.01 1.32 -10.75
CA LEU A 72 3.02 2.35 -11.00
C LEU A 72 2.71 3.14 -12.26
N VAL A 73 2.06 2.53 -13.25
CA VAL A 73 1.60 3.24 -14.47
C VAL A 73 0.57 4.30 -14.09
N VAL A 74 -0.43 3.94 -13.29
CA VAL A 74 -1.48 4.87 -12.83
C VAL A 74 -0.87 5.94 -11.93
N PHE A 75 0.00 5.57 -11.00
CA PHE A 75 0.76 6.53 -10.19
C PHE A 75 1.51 7.54 -11.08
N SER A 76 2.28 7.07 -12.07
CA SER A 76 3.04 7.94 -12.97
C SER A 76 2.15 8.87 -13.77
N LEU A 77 1.00 8.41 -14.26
CA LEU A 77 0.02 9.26 -14.95
C LEU A 77 -0.53 10.35 -14.02
N VAL A 78 -0.94 9.99 -12.80
CA VAL A 78 -1.46 10.96 -11.81
C VAL A 78 -0.37 11.96 -11.41
N ALA A 79 0.85 11.48 -11.15
CA ALA A 79 1.99 12.32 -10.82
C ALA A 79 2.33 13.29 -11.97
N LEU A 80 2.26 12.83 -13.23
CA LEU A 80 2.44 13.67 -14.41
C LEU A 80 1.36 14.75 -14.54
N ILE A 81 0.09 14.38 -14.35
CA ILE A 81 -1.03 15.36 -14.37
C ILE A 81 -0.82 16.42 -13.28
N ILE A 82 -0.49 16.02 -12.06
CA ILE A 82 -0.19 16.94 -10.96
C ILE A 82 1.00 17.83 -11.31
N TYR A 83 2.06 17.26 -11.88
CA TYR A 83 3.23 18.02 -12.32
C TYR A 83 2.87 19.08 -13.36
N ILE A 84 2.05 18.75 -14.37
CA ILE A 84 1.63 19.68 -15.41
C ILE A 84 0.80 20.83 -14.80
N LEU A 85 -0.13 20.52 -13.89
CA LEU A 85 -1.05 21.48 -13.28
C LEU A 85 -0.41 22.35 -12.19
N LYS A 86 0.52 21.81 -11.41
CA LYS A 86 1.13 22.47 -10.25
C LYS A 86 2.60 22.86 -10.47
N LYS A 87 3.17 22.51 -11.61
CA LYS A 87 4.61 22.68 -11.94
C LYS A 87 5.54 22.01 -10.92
N GLY A 88 5.07 20.95 -10.28
CA GLY A 88 5.82 20.21 -9.27
C GLY A 88 5.02 19.03 -8.72
N ILE A 89 5.73 18.02 -8.21
CA ILE A 89 5.13 16.86 -7.55
C ILE A 89 5.32 17.01 -6.04
N PRO A 90 4.25 17.07 -5.24
CA PRO A 90 4.38 17.12 -3.79
C PRO A 90 5.11 15.87 -3.28
N PHE A 91 6.10 16.06 -2.42
CA PHE A 91 6.97 14.97 -1.98
C PHE A 91 6.21 13.83 -1.27
N PHE A 92 5.14 14.14 -0.52
CA PHE A 92 4.29 13.12 0.11
C PHE A 92 3.65 12.14 -0.88
N LEU A 93 3.48 12.54 -2.16
CA LEU A 93 2.85 11.68 -3.17
C LEU A 93 3.73 10.44 -3.44
N PHE A 94 5.04 10.56 -3.28
CA PHE A 94 5.95 9.41 -3.43
C PHE A 94 5.70 8.32 -2.40
N ALA A 95 5.03 8.59 -1.28
CA ALA A 95 4.62 7.55 -0.34
C ALA A 95 3.71 6.51 -1.00
N TRP A 96 2.87 6.94 -1.96
CA TRP A 96 2.08 6.02 -2.78
C TRP A 96 2.98 5.10 -3.62
N SER A 97 4.01 5.64 -4.29
CA SER A 97 4.94 4.78 -5.03
C SER A 97 5.72 3.82 -4.14
N ILE A 98 6.09 4.25 -2.92
CA ILE A 98 6.76 3.40 -1.94
C ILE A 98 5.86 2.26 -1.49
N HIS A 99 4.57 2.51 -1.26
CA HIS A 99 3.58 1.45 -1.00
C HIS A 99 3.63 0.38 -2.08
N ILE A 100 3.51 0.79 -3.36
CA ILE A 100 3.50 -0.15 -4.49
C ILE A 100 4.83 -0.91 -4.59
N ILE A 101 5.96 -0.24 -4.38
CA ILE A 101 7.29 -0.87 -4.41
C ILE A 101 7.42 -1.95 -3.33
N ILE A 102 6.99 -1.66 -2.10
CA ILE A 102 6.95 -2.66 -1.02
C ILE A 102 6.10 -3.84 -1.48
N ASP A 103 4.89 -3.57 -1.97
CA ASP A 103 3.95 -4.60 -2.37
C ASP A 103 4.43 -5.45 -3.55
N ILE A 104 5.23 -4.92 -4.48
CA ILE A 104 5.83 -5.73 -5.55
C ILE A 104 6.62 -6.91 -4.96
N PHE A 105 7.31 -6.70 -3.84
CA PHE A 105 8.15 -7.73 -3.21
C PHE A 105 7.48 -8.50 -2.07
N THR A 106 6.36 -8.01 -1.53
CA THR A 106 5.69 -8.58 -0.34
C THR A 106 4.31 -9.19 -0.64
N HIS A 107 3.93 -9.24 -1.91
CA HIS A 107 2.75 -9.95 -2.37
C HIS A 107 3.11 -11.17 -3.20
N SER A 108 2.57 -12.33 -2.79
CA SER A 108 2.75 -13.55 -3.56
C SER A 108 1.86 -13.58 -4.79
N LYS A 109 2.43 -14.01 -5.91
CA LYS A 109 1.74 -14.14 -7.20
C LYS A 109 0.47 -15.00 -7.16
N PHE A 110 0.39 -15.96 -6.25
CA PHE A 110 -0.68 -16.98 -6.21
C PHE A 110 -1.94 -16.58 -5.44
N TYR A 111 -1.87 -15.55 -4.58
CA TYR A 111 -3.00 -15.16 -3.72
C TYR A 111 -3.48 -13.74 -4.01
N LEU A 112 -2.56 -12.79 -4.13
CA LEU A 112 -2.89 -11.40 -4.38
C LEU A 112 -1.66 -10.73 -5.00
N SER A 113 -1.48 -10.88 -6.31
CA SER A 113 -0.35 -10.28 -7.01
C SER A 113 -0.51 -8.76 -7.14
N THR A 114 0.57 -8.00 -6.92
CA THR A 114 0.57 -6.54 -7.09
C THR A 114 0.55 -6.19 -8.58
N PRO A 115 -0.52 -5.54 -9.09
CA PRO A 115 -0.70 -5.26 -10.51
C PRO A 115 0.04 -3.98 -10.92
N PHE A 116 1.34 -3.91 -10.64
CA PHE A 116 2.13 -2.67 -10.76
C PHE A 116 2.25 -2.14 -12.20
N LEU A 117 1.97 -2.97 -13.21
CA LEU A 117 1.96 -2.61 -14.64
C LEU A 117 0.55 -2.43 -15.21
N TRP A 118 -0.51 -2.54 -14.41
CA TRP A 118 -1.87 -2.39 -14.90
C TRP A 118 -2.13 -0.97 -15.43
N PRO A 119 -2.87 -0.77 -16.52
CA PRO A 119 -3.58 -1.78 -17.32
C PRO A 119 -2.76 -2.38 -18.47
N ILE A 120 -1.48 -2.04 -18.57
CA ILE A 120 -0.61 -2.39 -19.72
C ILE A 120 -0.25 -3.88 -19.70
N SER A 121 0.00 -4.44 -18.51
CA SER A 121 0.39 -5.85 -18.36
C SER A 121 -0.14 -6.46 -17.07
N ASN A 122 -0.45 -7.76 -17.14
CA ASN A 122 -0.81 -8.60 -16.01
C ASN A 122 0.41 -9.34 -15.41
N TRP A 123 1.62 -9.07 -15.91
CA TRP A 123 2.82 -9.63 -15.32
C TRP A 123 3.01 -9.10 -13.91
N ALA A 124 3.29 -10.00 -12.96
CA ALA A 124 3.52 -9.67 -11.57
C ALA A 124 4.72 -10.44 -11.02
N PHE A 125 5.46 -9.79 -10.13
CA PHE A 125 6.60 -10.38 -9.44
C PHE A 125 6.14 -11.41 -8.40
N PRO A 126 6.80 -12.57 -8.27
CA PRO A 126 6.49 -13.54 -7.23
C PRO A 126 7.10 -13.15 -5.87
N GLY A 127 6.49 -12.15 -5.22
CA GLY A 127 6.92 -11.66 -3.91
C GLY A 127 6.65 -12.61 -2.74
N TYR A 128 7.14 -12.23 -1.56
CA TYR A 128 6.98 -12.96 -0.30
C TYR A 128 5.67 -12.61 0.38
N SER A 129 4.76 -13.57 0.53
CA SER A 129 3.44 -13.32 1.12
C SER A 129 3.50 -12.74 2.54
N TRP A 130 2.75 -11.65 2.75
CA TRP A 130 2.36 -11.13 4.07
C TRP A 130 1.74 -12.19 5.01
N ALA A 131 1.16 -13.27 4.47
CA ALA A 131 0.58 -14.34 5.29
C ALA A 131 1.65 -15.24 5.95
N ASN A 132 2.94 -15.10 5.59
CA ASN A 132 4.01 -15.88 6.20
C ASN A 132 4.40 -15.32 7.58
N PRO A 133 4.20 -16.06 8.69
CA PRO A 133 4.47 -15.55 10.04
C PRO A 133 5.94 -15.18 10.27
N ARG A 134 6.88 -15.91 9.67
CA ARG A 134 8.32 -15.62 9.80
C ARG A 134 8.67 -14.28 9.15
N PHE A 135 8.09 -14.02 7.99
CA PHE A 135 8.25 -12.74 7.30
C PHE A 135 7.66 -11.59 8.13
N MET A 136 6.46 -11.77 8.69
CA MET A 136 5.82 -10.79 9.57
C MET A 136 6.68 -10.44 10.78
N ILE A 137 7.18 -11.45 11.50
CA ILE A 137 8.06 -11.25 12.66
C ILE A 137 9.30 -10.46 12.26
N LEU A 138 9.94 -10.83 11.14
CA LEU A 138 11.14 -10.15 10.66
C LEU A 138 10.84 -8.69 10.27
N ASN A 139 9.78 -8.46 9.48
CA ASN A 139 9.37 -7.13 9.04
C ASN A 139 9.11 -6.20 10.24
N TYR A 140 8.32 -6.63 11.21
CA TYR A 140 8.02 -5.83 12.40
C TYR A 140 9.23 -5.64 13.31
N SER A 141 10.12 -6.63 13.39
CA SER A 141 11.39 -6.50 14.12
C SER A 141 12.26 -5.41 13.49
N ILE A 142 12.39 -5.39 12.16
CA ILE A 142 13.13 -4.36 11.43
C ILE A 142 12.51 -2.98 11.64
N ILE A 143 11.19 -2.86 11.48
CA ILE A 143 10.46 -1.61 11.75
C ILE A 143 10.77 -1.10 13.17
N PHE A 144 10.64 -1.96 14.17
CA PHE A 144 10.90 -1.62 15.57
C PHE A 144 12.32 -1.09 15.78
N PHE A 145 13.35 -1.80 15.29
CA PHE A 145 14.73 -1.37 15.46
C PHE A 145 15.06 -0.07 14.71
N ILE A 146 14.46 0.18 13.54
CA ILE A 146 14.64 1.44 12.83
C ILE A 146 14.01 2.59 13.61
N TYR A 147 12.81 2.42 14.16
CA TYR A 147 12.19 3.44 15.00
C TYR A 147 13.00 3.71 16.26
N LEU A 148 13.51 2.66 16.90
CA LEU A 148 14.39 2.78 18.06
C LEU A 148 15.65 3.59 17.73
N TRP A 149 16.27 3.33 16.57
CA TRP A 149 17.43 4.09 16.10
C TRP A 149 17.10 5.56 15.77
N ILE A 150 15.96 5.82 15.12
CA ILE A 150 15.49 7.18 14.84
C ILE A 150 15.27 7.95 16.15
N PHE A 151 14.65 7.30 17.14
CA PHE A 151 14.40 7.86 18.46
C PHE A 151 15.71 8.32 19.13
N PHE A 152 16.69 7.42 19.26
CA PHE A 152 17.97 7.75 19.88
C PHE A 152 18.82 8.76 19.11
N ARG A 153 18.63 8.89 17.79
CA ARG A 153 19.31 9.94 17.00
C ARG A 153 18.70 11.32 17.18
N LYS A 154 17.44 11.41 17.57
CA LYS A 154 16.75 12.70 17.76
C LYS A 154 17.11 13.34 19.10
N GLU A 155 17.57 12.54 20.06
CA GLU A 155 18.02 12.97 21.38
C GLU A 155 19.50 13.40 21.43
N ARG A 156 20.24 13.23 20.32
CA ARG A 156 21.61 13.73 20.14
C ARG A 156 21.62 14.95 19.24
#